data_AF-A0A851BP09-F1
#
_entry.id   AF-A0A851BP09-F1
#
_cell.length_a   1.000
_cell.length_b   1.000
_cell.length_c   1.000
_cell.angle_alpha   90.00
_cell.angle_beta   90.00
_cell.angle_gamma   90.00
#
_symmetry.space_group_name_H-M   'P 1'
#
loop_
_entity.id
_entity.type
_entity.pdbx_description
1 polymer ?
#
loop_
_entity_poly.entity_id
_entity_poly.type
_entity_poly.pdbx_seq_one_letter_code
_entity_poly.pdbx_strand_id
1 'polypeptide(L)' 'PYECPECAKRFRISSHLLTHWQTHSGERPFRCTDCGKGFKHNSHLVLHQRLHSRERHCECPKCGKSFSYGSALISCQW' A
#
# COMPACT_ATOMS: atom_id res chain seq x y z
N PRO A 1 -12.24 -4.85 23.22
CA PRO A 1 -12.53 -5.03 21.77
C PRO A 1 -13.00 -3.70 21.18
N TYR A 2 -12.50 -3.32 20.01
CA TYR A 2 -12.81 -2.04 19.36
C TYR A 2 -13.87 -2.25 18.28
N GLU A 3 -15.02 -1.62 18.40
CA GLU A 3 -16.16 -1.84 17.51
C GLU A 3 -16.37 -0.65 16.57
N CYS A 4 -16.67 -0.94 15.30
CA CYS A 4 -17.02 0.08 14.32
C CYS A 4 -18.47 0.54 14.51
N PRO A 5 -18.74 1.84 14.72
CA PRO A 5 -20.09 2.33 14.94
C PRO A 5 -20.99 2.24 13.70
N GLU A 6 -20.42 2.17 12.49
CA GLU A 6 -21.20 2.11 11.25
C GLU A 6 -21.63 0.70 10.85
N CYS A 7 -20.86 -0.33 11.21
CA CYS A 7 -21.12 -1.71 10.75
C CYS A 7 -20.97 -2.77 11.85
N ALA A 8 -20.81 -2.37 13.11
CA ALA A 8 -20.64 -3.23 14.28
C ALA A 8 -19.47 -4.21 14.21
N LYS A 9 -18.55 -4.04 13.25
CA LYS A 9 -17.40 -4.94 13.06
C LYS A 9 -16.39 -4.75 14.20
N ARG A 10 -15.91 -5.86 14.76
CA ARG A 10 -15.04 -5.85 15.95
C ARG A 10 -13.58 -6.13 15.60
N PHE A 11 -12.70 -5.35 16.19
CA PHE A 11 -11.25 -5.43 16.03
C PHE A 11 -10.58 -5.66 17.38
N ARG A 12 -9.47 -6.39 17.35
CA ARG A 12 -8.66 -6.64 18.56
C ARG A 12 -7.81 -5.43 18.95
N ILE A 13 -7.48 -4.56 18.00
CA ILE A 13 -6.55 -3.44 18.15
C ILE A 13 -7.21 -2.17 17.60
N SER A 14 -7.05 -1.04 18.29
CA SER A 14 -7.65 0.26 17.92
C SER A 14 -7.14 0.79 16.57
N SER A 15 -5.86 0.58 16.26
CA SER A 15 -5.29 0.96 14.96
C SER A 15 -5.99 0.27 13.78
N HIS A 16 -6.45 -0.98 13.96
CA HIS A 16 -7.21 -1.69 12.93
C HIS A 16 -8.64 -1.15 12.80
N LEU A 17 -9.25 -0.71 13.89
CA LEU A 17 -10.53 -0.01 13.82
C LEU A 17 -10.37 1.32 13.08
N LEU A 18 -9.32 2.08 13.36
CA LEU A 18 -9.05 3.38 12.71
C LEU A 18 -8.82 3.21 11.20
N THR A 19 -8.01 2.23 10.78
CA THR A 19 -7.82 1.95 9.34
C THR A 19 -9.08 1.42 8.68
N HIS A 20 -9.89 0.65 9.40
CA HIS A 20 -11.20 0.22 8.90
C HIS A 20 -12.16 1.40 8.76
N TRP A 21 -12.19 2.36 9.68
CA TRP A 21 -13.08 3.51 9.58
C TRP A 21 -12.83 4.34 8.31
N GLN A 22 -11.59 4.40 7.82
CA GLN A 22 -11.26 4.99 6.52
C GLN A 22 -11.94 4.29 5.32
N THR A 23 -12.49 3.09 5.49
CA THR A 23 -13.33 2.45 4.46
C THR A 23 -14.72 3.04 4.35
N HIS A 24 -15.22 3.64 5.44
CA HIS A 24 -16.50 4.32 5.49
C HIS A 24 -16.38 5.77 5.04
N SER A 25 -15.43 6.52 5.62
CA SER A 25 -15.26 7.94 5.31
C SER A 25 -14.71 8.23 3.92
N GLY A 26 -14.08 7.23 3.28
CA GLY A 26 -13.35 7.43 2.03
C GLY A 26 -12.09 8.29 2.19
N GLU A 27 -11.72 8.65 3.42
CA GLU A 27 -10.53 9.45 3.68
C GLU A 27 -9.27 8.76 3.18
N ARG A 28 -8.41 9.57 2.56
CA ARG A 28 -7.13 9.15 2.01
C ARG A 28 -6.07 10.15 2.50
N PRO A 29 -5.63 10.03 3.76
CA PRO A 29 -4.74 11.00 4.39
C PRO A 29 -3.36 11.05 3.71
N PHE A 30 -2.94 9.96 3.07
CA PHE A 30 -1.65 9.88 2.39
C PHE A 30 -1.82 10.21 0.91
N ARG A 31 -1.37 11.39 0.48
CA ARG A 31 -1.46 11.81 -0.93
C ARG A 31 -0.09 11.81 -1.60
N CYS A 32 -0.05 11.33 -2.84
CA CYS A 32 1.11 11.45 -3.70
C CYS A 32 1.28 12.91 -4.12
N THR A 33 2.48 13.44 -3.93
CA THR A 33 2.85 14.80 -4.34
C THR A 33 3.00 14.93 -5.85
N ASP A 34 3.36 13.86 -6.55
CA ASP A 34 3.61 13.88 -8.00
C ASP A 34 2.32 13.85 -8.83
N CYS A 35 1.29 13.10 -8.39
CA CYS A 35 0.06 12.94 -9.16
C CYS A 35 -1.24 13.19 -8.36
N GLY A 36 -1.15 13.57 -7.08
CA GLY A 36 -2.31 13.84 -6.23
C GLY A 36 -3.09 12.61 -5.77
N LYS A 37 -2.71 11.39 -6.19
CA LYS A 37 -3.43 10.16 -5.84
C LYS A 37 -3.37 9.89 -4.34
N GLY A 38 -4.54 9.70 -3.72
CA GLY A 38 -4.67 9.41 -2.28
C GLY A 38 -4.68 7.91 -1.95
N PHE A 39 -4.15 7.56 -0.78
CA PHE A 39 -4.06 6.23 -0.20
C PHE A 39 -4.49 6.21 1.26
N LYS A 40 -5.00 5.06 1.71
CA LYS A 40 -5.40 4.81 3.11
C LYS A 40 -4.21 4.48 4.01
N HIS A 41 -3.17 3.85 3.47
CA HIS A 41 -1.98 3.45 4.21
C HIS A 41 -0.72 4.09 3.63
N ASN A 42 0.19 4.51 4.51
CA ASN A 42 1.48 5.09 4.12
C ASN A 42 2.32 4.11 3.29
N SER A 43 2.33 2.83 3.63
CA SER A 43 3.06 1.80 2.87
C SER A 43 2.64 1.73 1.40
N HIS A 44 1.36 1.96 1.11
CA HIS A 44 0.85 1.99 -0.27
C HIS A 44 1.27 3.28 -1.00
N LEU A 45 1.31 4.42 -0.31
CA LEU A 45 1.85 5.66 -0.89
C LEU A 45 3.34 5.50 -1.24
N VAL A 46 4.14 4.98 -0.31
CA VAL A 46 5.58 4.75 -0.53
C VAL A 46 5.79 3.79 -1.71
N LEU A 47 5.02 2.70 -1.78
CA LEU A 47 5.08 1.77 -2.91
C LEU A 47 4.71 2.45 -4.23
N HIS A 48 3.66 3.27 -4.21
CA HIS A 48 3.22 4.00 -5.39
C HIS A 48 4.26 5.03 -5.87
N GLN A 49 4.93 5.75 -4.96
CA GLN A 49 5.98 6.71 -5.33
C GLN A 49 7.16 6.03 -6.04
N ARG A 50 7.46 4.77 -5.73
CA ARG A 50 8.48 4.01 -6.49
C ARG A 50 8.14 3.84 -7.97
N LEU A 51 6.85 3.86 -8.33
CA LEU A 51 6.42 3.84 -9.73
C LEU A 51 6.73 5.15 -10.46
N HIS A 52 6.69 6.28 -9.75
CA HIS A 52 7.08 7.57 -10.31
C HIS A 52 8.60 7.66 -10.51
N SER A 53 9.38 7.07 -9.61
CA SER A 53 10.85 7.13 -9.63
C SER A 53 11.51 6.46 -10.84
N ARG A 54 10.81 5.56 -11.58
CA ARG A 54 11.40 4.65 -12.60
C ARG A 54 12.57 3.79 -12.11
N GLU A 55 13.01 3.95 -10.86
CA GLU A 55 14.02 3.13 -10.22
C GLU A 55 13.47 1.72 -10.03
N ARG A 56 13.86 0.82 -10.93
CA ARG A 56 13.66 -0.61 -10.76
C ARG A 56 14.82 -1.13 -9.90
N HIS A 57 14.64 -1.18 -8.58
CA HIS A 57 15.70 -1.63 -7.65
C HIS A 57 15.96 -3.15 -7.69
N CYS A 58 15.11 -3.91 -8.38
CA CYS A 58 15.13 -5.37 -8.34
C CYS A 58 15.36 -5.94 -9.74
N GLU A 59 16.61 -6.12 -10.15
CA GLU A 59 16.98 -6.84 -11.37
C GLU A 59 17.02 -8.35 -11.12
N CYS A 60 16.31 -9.12 -11.93
CA CYS A 60 16.42 -10.57 -11.92
C CYS A 60 17.74 -10.99 -12.61
N PRO A 61 18.69 -11.64 -11.91
CA PRO A 61 19.99 -12.01 -12.48
C PRO A 61 19.89 -13.08 -13.57
N LYS A 62 18.77 -13.81 -13.68
CA LYS A 62 18.56 -14.83 -14.71
C LYS A 62 17.99 -14.27 -16.02
N CYS A 63 17.17 -13.23 -15.98
CA CYS A 63 16.46 -12.73 -17.16
C CYS A 63 16.68 -11.24 -17.46
N GLY A 64 17.45 -10.52 -16.65
CA GLY A 64 17.75 -9.09 -16.83
C GLY A 64 16.54 -8.16 -16.69
N LYS A 65 15.36 -8.70 -16.33
CA LYS A 65 14.17 -7.90 -16.11
C LYS A 65 14.27 -7.26 -14.74
N SER A 66 14.19 -5.94 -14.74
CA SER A 66 14.10 -5.14 -13.53
C SER A 66 12.62 -4.95 -13.12
N PHE A 67 12.33 -4.92 -11.82
CA PHE A 67 10.97 -4.84 -11.27
C PHE A 67 10.86 -3.69 -10.27
N SER A 68 9.67 -3.11 -10.18
CA SER A 68 9.34 -2.03 -9.22
C SER A 68 8.92 -2.55 -7.84
N TYR A 69 8.80 -3.88 -7.68
CA TYR A 69 8.35 -4.53 -6.44
C TYR A 69 9.15 -5.81 -6.18
N GLY A 70 9.60 -6.02 -4.93
CA GLY A 70 10.35 -7.22 -4.54
C GLY A 70 9.56 -8.53 -4.68
N SER A 71 8.22 -8.49 -4.53
CA SER A 71 7.36 -9.66 -4.74
C SER A 71 7.30 -10.14 -6.20
N ALA A 72 7.45 -9.21 -7.16
CA ALA A 72 7.51 -9.57 -8.59
C ALA A 72 8.85 -10.22 -8.96
N LEU A 73 9.94 -9.90 -8.24
CA LEU A 73 11.24 -10.55 -8.42
C LEU A 73 11.22 -12.02 -7.95
N ILE A 74 10.52 -12.34 -6.86
CA ILE A 74 10.37 -13.71 -6.36
C ILE A 74 9.61 -14.57 -7.38
N SER A 75 8.55 -14.06 -8.00
CA SER A 75 7.81 -14.77 -9.05
C SER A 75 8.63 -15.00 -10.32
N CYS A 76 9.69 -14.21 -10.56
CA CYS A 76 10.53 -14.35 -11.75
C CYS A 76 11.75 -15.25 -11.52
N GLN A 77 11.95 -15.75 -10.29
CA GLN A 77 12.99 -16.72 -9.92
C GLN A 77 12.53 -18.18 -10.03
N TRP A 78 11.25 -18.43 -10.30
CA TRP A 78 10.64 -19.73 -10.59
C TRP A 78 10.30 -19.86 -12.07
#